data_AF-C9RNW4-F1
#
_entry.id   AF-C9RNW4-F1
#
_cell.length_a   1.000
_cell.length_b   1.000
_cell.length_c   1.000
_cell.angle_alpha   90.00
_cell.angle_beta   90.00
_cell.angle_gamma   90.00
#
_symmetry.space_group_name_H-M   'P 1'
#
loop_
_entity.id
_entity.type
_entity.pdbx_description
1 polymer ?
#
loop_
_entity_poly.entity_id
_entity_poly.type
_entity_poly.pdbx_seq_one_letter_code
_entity_poly.pdbx_strand_id
1 'polypeptide(L)'
;MNEENNIKQCIEDFLKKNLNTEYIYNEFSLQFELGIFLRNNGFNVYFEKNVMAEFGKEYSKDFIKKEMDLYVIGKDNEKYAIELKYPTNGAYPKRMFQFLADIQFMESVKKNLSFTKTFCLALINTDRKGGSFMVIGKKNTNDELKPIYSLFRSSENSYNNSDQFFAQQPIHGKINNPINSKKSTEPPFVKIEGSYNIKWNKANENFWYYLLEI
;
A
#
# COMPACT_ATOMS: atom_id res chain seq x y z
N MET A 1 -8.78 19.21 -24.81
CA MET A 1 -7.34 19.15 -24.52
C MET A 1 -7.25 18.62 -23.09
N ASN A 2 -6.98 17.34 -22.92
CA ASN A 2 -7.01 16.71 -21.61
C ASN A 2 -5.71 17.04 -20.88
N GLU A 3 -5.85 17.57 -19.67
CA GLU A 3 -4.80 17.73 -18.68
C GLU A 3 -3.95 16.45 -18.59
N GLU A 4 -2.67 16.61 -18.27
CA GLU A 4 -1.75 15.49 -18.05
C GLU A 4 -2.40 14.43 -17.13
N ASN A 5 -2.61 13.21 -17.64
CA ASN A 5 -3.07 12.09 -16.82
C ASN A 5 -1.93 11.65 -15.91
N ASN A 6 -1.70 12.43 -14.86
CA ASN A 6 -0.84 12.07 -13.75
C ASN A 6 -1.45 10.85 -13.06
N ILE A 7 -0.78 9.70 -13.11
CA ILE A 7 -1.30 8.45 -12.56
C ILE A 7 -1.74 8.57 -11.10
N LYS A 8 -1.03 9.36 -10.29
CA LYS A 8 -1.39 9.61 -8.89
C LYS A 8 -2.76 10.27 -8.80
N GLN A 9 -2.99 11.31 -9.61
CA GLN A 9 -4.27 12.00 -9.65
C GLN A 9 -5.39 11.06 -10.10
N CYS A 10 -5.14 10.20 -11.08
CA CYS A 10 -6.11 9.19 -11.51
C CYS A 10 -6.44 8.19 -10.40
N ILE A 11 -5.45 7.71 -9.63
CA ILE A 11 -5.70 6.83 -8.48
C ILE A 11 -6.51 7.56 -7.40
N GLU A 12 -6.20 8.82 -7.12
CA GLU A 12 -6.98 9.62 -6.16
C GLU A 12 -8.42 9.87 -6.64
N ASP A 13 -8.62 10.11 -7.93
CA ASP A 13 -9.95 10.28 -8.53
C ASP A 13 -10.75 8.98 -8.51
N PHE A 14 -10.10 7.83 -8.69
CA PHE A 14 -10.72 6.53 -8.45
C PHE A 14 -11.26 6.44 -7.01
N LEU A 15 -10.40 6.71 -6.03
CA LEU A 15 -10.72 6.54 -4.61
C LEU A 15 -11.78 7.54 -4.10
N LYS A 16 -11.75 8.79 -4.57
CA LYS A 16 -12.63 9.86 -4.06
C LYS A 16 -13.94 10.00 -4.85
N LYS A 17 -13.93 9.72 -6.15
CA LYS A 17 -15.04 10.05 -7.05
C LYS A 17 -15.69 8.83 -7.72
N ASN A 18 -14.95 7.74 -7.88
CA ASN A 18 -15.40 6.58 -8.66
C ASN A 18 -15.38 5.27 -7.85
N LEU A 19 -15.21 5.36 -6.52
CA LEU A 19 -15.14 4.19 -5.67
C LEU A 19 -16.54 3.58 -5.52
N ASN A 20 -16.82 2.54 -6.29
CA ASN A 20 -18.03 1.75 -6.12
C ASN A 20 -17.80 0.64 -5.09
N THR A 21 -18.29 0.88 -3.87
CA THR A 21 -18.04 0.01 -2.71
C THR A 21 -18.79 -1.31 -2.77
N GLU A 22 -19.81 -1.45 -3.63
CA GLU A 22 -20.53 -2.70 -3.85
C GLU A 22 -19.63 -3.77 -4.48
N TYR A 23 -18.77 -3.37 -5.41
CA TYR A 23 -17.87 -4.27 -6.12
C TYR A 23 -16.54 -4.51 -5.39
N ILE A 24 -16.22 -3.75 -4.32
CA ILE A 24 -14.93 -3.83 -3.62
C ILE A 24 -15.09 -4.47 -2.23
N TYR A 25 -14.89 -5.79 -2.16
CA TYR A 25 -15.05 -6.59 -0.94
C TYR A 25 -13.78 -7.33 -0.48
N ASN A 26 -12.73 -7.35 -1.30
CA ASN A 26 -11.40 -7.88 -0.98
C ASN A 26 -10.30 -7.21 -1.84
N GLU A 27 -9.05 -7.63 -1.65
CA GLU A 27 -7.88 -7.09 -2.36
C GLU A 27 -7.93 -7.31 -3.88
N PHE A 28 -8.34 -8.50 -4.31
CA PHE A 28 -8.51 -8.85 -5.72
C PHE A 28 -9.54 -7.94 -6.40
N SER A 29 -10.70 -7.72 -5.77
CA SER A 29 -11.72 -6.84 -6.32
C SER A 29 -11.24 -5.38 -6.42
N LEU A 30 -10.48 -4.89 -5.42
CA LEU A 30 -9.87 -3.56 -5.49
C LEU A 30 -8.89 -3.44 -6.67
N GLN A 31 -8.05 -4.46 -6.85
CA GLN A 31 -7.09 -4.53 -7.93
C GLN A 31 -7.77 -4.49 -9.30
N PHE A 32 -8.81 -5.32 -9.50
CA PHE A 32 -9.56 -5.34 -10.76
C PHE A 32 -10.23 -4.00 -11.06
N GLU A 33 -10.97 -3.44 -10.11
CA GLU A 33 -11.68 -2.17 -10.30
C GLU A 33 -10.72 -1.02 -10.59
N LEU A 34 -9.62 -0.90 -9.84
CA LEU A 34 -8.61 0.13 -10.09
C LEU A 34 -7.92 -0.08 -11.45
N GLY A 35 -7.56 -1.32 -11.78
CA GLY A 35 -6.90 -1.63 -13.05
C GLY A 35 -7.78 -1.34 -14.27
N ILE A 36 -9.07 -1.65 -14.20
CA ILE A 36 -10.06 -1.30 -15.24
C ILE A 36 -10.22 0.23 -15.33
N PHE A 37 -10.35 0.90 -14.20
CA PHE A 37 -10.45 2.36 -14.17
C PHE A 37 -9.23 3.03 -14.84
N LEU A 38 -8.03 2.58 -14.53
CA LEU A 38 -6.80 3.11 -15.16
C LEU A 38 -6.76 2.83 -16.67
N ARG A 39 -7.19 1.65 -17.13
CA ARG A 39 -7.31 1.37 -18.58
C ARG A 39 -8.25 2.35 -19.28
N ASN A 40 -9.41 2.61 -18.68
CA ASN A 40 -10.39 3.57 -19.21
C ASN A 40 -9.86 5.02 -19.22
N ASN A 41 -8.82 5.31 -18.43
CA ASN A 41 -8.12 6.60 -18.39
C ASN A 41 -6.83 6.61 -19.24
N GLY A 42 -6.68 5.66 -20.18
CA GLY A 42 -5.65 5.70 -21.22
C GLY A 42 -4.30 5.09 -20.82
N PHE A 43 -4.24 4.33 -19.73
CA PHE A 43 -3.05 3.57 -19.34
C PHE A 43 -3.08 2.13 -19.85
N ASN A 44 -1.93 1.56 -20.17
CA ASN A 44 -1.80 0.13 -20.38
C ASN A 44 -1.55 -0.56 -19.03
N VAL A 45 -2.47 -1.42 -18.59
CA VAL A 45 -2.40 -2.07 -17.27
C VAL A 45 -2.25 -3.58 -17.42
N TYR A 46 -1.31 -4.16 -16.69
CA TYR A 46 -1.06 -5.60 -16.57
C TYR A 46 -1.22 -6.01 -15.11
N PHE A 47 -1.99 -7.07 -14.87
CA PHE A 47 -2.26 -7.61 -13.54
C PHE A 47 -1.25 -8.70 -13.19
N GLU A 48 -0.87 -8.81 -11.92
CA GLU A 48 -0.01 -9.88 -11.38
C GLU A 48 1.27 -10.07 -12.21
N LYS A 49 1.86 -8.96 -12.68
CA LYS A 49 2.99 -9.02 -13.60
C LYS A 49 4.25 -9.41 -12.82
N ASN A 50 4.83 -10.54 -13.21
CA ASN A 50 6.10 -10.98 -12.65
C ASN A 50 7.25 -10.07 -13.11
N VAL A 51 8.05 -9.55 -12.17
CA VAL A 51 9.22 -8.68 -12.45
C VAL A 51 10.25 -9.39 -13.33
N MET A 52 10.44 -10.71 -13.18
CA MET A 52 11.43 -11.46 -13.97
C MET A 52 11.01 -11.60 -15.44
N ALA A 53 9.70 -11.60 -15.72
CA ALA A 53 9.19 -11.72 -17.08
C ALA A 53 9.47 -10.48 -17.93
N GLU A 54 9.70 -9.33 -17.28
CA GLU A 54 9.92 -8.05 -17.95
C GLU A 54 11.40 -7.63 -17.97
N PHE A 55 12.17 -8.04 -16.96
CA PHE A 55 13.51 -7.50 -16.73
C PHE A 55 14.63 -8.54 -16.64
N GLY A 56 14.33 -9.83 -16.80
CA GLY A 56 15.34 -10.89 -16.83
C GLY A 56 15.58 -11.58 -15.48
N LYS A 57 16.26 -12.74 -15.52
CA LYS A 57 16.47 -13.61 -14.33
C LYS A 57 17.63 -13.15 -13.46
N GLU A 58 18.50 -12.28 -13.97
CA GLU A 58 19.66 -11.72 -13.28
C GLU A 58 19.27 -11.00 -11.99
N TYR A 59 18.10 -10.35 -11.96
CA TYR A 59 17.58 -9.64 -10.79
C TYR A 59 16.88 -10.55 -9.76
N SER A 60 16.78 -11.86 -10.02
CA SER A 60 15.99 -12.77 -9.17
C SER A 60 16.46 -12.85 -7.71
N LYS A 61 17.71 -12.46 -7.42
CA LYS A 61 18.28 -12.40 -6.06
C LYS A 61 18.00 -11.09 -5.35
N ASP A 62 17.67 -10.04 -6.09
CA ASP A 62 17.40 -8.69 -5.56
C ASP A 62 15.96 -8.55 -5.05
N PHE A 63 15.11 -9.55 -5.33
CA PHE A 63 13.68 -9.52 -5.10
C PHE A 63 13.20 -10.71 -4.24
N ILE A 64 12.65 -10.40 -3.06
CA ILE A 64 11.97 -11.38 -2.19
C ILE A 64 10.58 -11.70 -2.76
N LYS A 65 9.79 -10.66 -3.05
CA LYS A 65 8.53 -10.74 -3.80
C LYS A 65 8.82 -10.54 -5.29
N LYS A 66 8.07 -11.22 -6.17
CA LYS A 66 8.34 -11.22 -7.63
C LYS A 66 7.17 -10.75 -8.49
N GLU A 67 5.99 -10.54 -7.91
CA GLU A 67 4.78 -10.18 -8.65
C GLU A 67 4.33 -8.81 -8.18
N MET A 68 4.08 -7.91 -9.13
CA MET A 68 3.46 -6.62 -8.89
C MET A 68 1.96 -6.76 -9.13
N ASP A 69 1.14 -6.27 -8.21
CA ASP A 69 -0.31 -6.37 -8.36
C ASP A 69 -0.78 -5.65 -9.64
N LEU A 70 -0.27 -4.43 -9.89
CA LEU A 70 -0.46 -3.73 -11.16
C LEU A 70 0.88 -3.20 -11.71
N TYR A 71 1.18 -3.55 -12.96
CA TYR A 71 2.17 -2.88 -13.79
C TYR A 71 1.45 -1.99 -14.80
N VAL A 72 1.78 -0.71 -14.80
CA VAL A 72 1.07 0.32 -15.57
C VAL A 72 2.07 1.07 -16.46
N ILE A 73 1.76 1.20 -17.75
CA ILE A 73 2.52 2.01 -18.70
C ILE A 73 1.67 3.22 -19.09
N GLY A 74 2.20 4.42 -18.83
CA GLY A 74 1.59 5.70 -19.17
C GLY A 74 2.07 6.26 -20.50
N LYS A 75 1.98 7.59 -20.65
CA LYS A 75 2.55 8.31 -21.80
C LYS A 75 4.07 8.19 -21.80
N ASP A 76 4.67 8.36 -22.97
CA ASP A 76 6.13 8.35 -23.16
C ASP A 76 6.85 7.12 -22.57
N ASN A 77 6.13 5.98 -22.48
CA ASN A 77 6.58 4.73 -21.85
C ASN A 77 6.96 4.87 -20.37
N GLU A 78 6.41 5.85 -19.66
CA GLU A 78 6.54 5.93 -18.20
C GLU A 78 6.02 4.65 -17.55
N LYS A 79 6.84 4.05 -16.69
CA LYS A 79 6.54 2.78 -16.03
C LYS A 79 6.17 3.05 -14.58
N TYR A 80 5.03 2.50 -14.18
CA TYR A 80 4.51 2.58 -12.84
C TYR A 80 4.18 1.19 -12.31
N ALA A 81 4.41 0.96 -11.01
CA ALA A 81 3.95 -0.22 -10.32
C ALA A 81 3.07 0.20 -9.14
N ILE A 82 2.07 -0.61 -8.83
CA ILE A 82 1.16 -0.38 -7.71
C ILE A 82 1.00 -1.68 -6.93
N GLU A 83 1.25 -1.62 -5.64
CA GLU A 83 0.97 -2.65 -4.65
C GLU A 83 -0.28 -2.25 -3.85
N LEU A 84 -1.18 -3.20 -3.67
CA LEU A 84 -2.51 -2.97 -3.13
C LEU A 84 -2.72 -3.76 -1.85
N LYS A 85 -3.45 -3.14 -0.93
CA LYS A 85 -3.87 -3.80 0.31
C LYS A 85 -5.31 -3.51 0.66
N TYR A 86 -6.06 -4.56 0.96
CA TYR A 86 -7.42 -4.47 1.49
C TYR A 86 -7.58 -5.40 2.71
N PRO A 87 -7.24 -4.94 3.92
CA PRO A 87 -7.27 -5.78 5.10
C PRO A 87 -8.70 -6.11 5.54
N THR A 88 -9.10 -7.38 5.37
CA THR A 88 -10.43 -7.89 5.75
C THR A 88 -10.57 -8.53 7.13
N ASN A 89 -9.47 -8.93 7.78
CA ASN A 89 -9.41 -9.75 8.99
C ASN A 89 -8.35 -9.24 10.00
N GLY A 90 -8.29 -9.89 11.17
CA GLY A 90 -7.35 -9.61 12.25
C GLY A 90 -5.89 -9.97 11.98
N ALA A 91 -5.09 -10.11 13.05
CA ALA A 91 -3.63 -10.25 13.03
C ALA A 91 -2.89 -9.01 12.50
N TYR A 92 -3.31 -7.82 12.98
CA TYR A 92 -2.82 -6.52 12.51
C TYR A 92 -1.29 -6.34 12.54
N PRO A 93 -0.53 -6.78 13.56
CA PRO A 93 0.93 -6.68 13.52
C PRO A 93 1.56 -7.44 12.34
N LYS A 94 1.05 -8.64 12.00
CA LYS A 94 1.53 -9.39 10.84
C LYS A 94 1.27 -8.60 9.56
N ARG A 95 0.03 -8.13 9.41
CA ARG A 95 -0.43 -7.45 8.20
C ARG A 95 0.29 -6.12 7.99
N MET A 96 0.46 -5.33 9.04
CA MET A 96 1.27 -4.11 8.98
C MET A 96 2.71 -4.41 8.59
N PHE A 97 3.29 -5.53 9.06
CA PHE A 97 4.63 -5.93 8.62
C PHE A 97 4.66 -6.30 7.14
N GLN A 98 3.62 -6.96 6.62
CA GLN A 98 3.48 -7.25 5.18
C GLN A 98 3.38 -5.95 4.36
N PHE A 99 2.68 -4.93 4.86
CA PHE A 99 2.64 -3.62 4.18
C PHE A 99 4.05 -3.00 4.09
N LEU A 100 4.87 -3.15 5.14
CA LEU A 100 6.26 -2.69 5.09
C LEU A 100 7.12 -3.50 4.11
N ALA A 101 6.84 -4.80 3.97
CA ALA A 101 7.52 -5.64 2.97
C ALA A 101 7.16 -5.22 1.53
N ASP A 102 5.91 -4.81 1.29
CA ASP A 102 5.51 -4.26 -0.01
C ASP A 102 6.19 -2.91 -0.29
N ILE A 103 6.36 -2.04 0.71
CA ILE A 103 7.13 -0.79 0.55
C ILE A 103 8.58 -1.10 0.15
N GLN A 104 9.25 -2.03 0.86
CA GLN A 104 10.61 -2.45 0.51
C GLN A 104 10.69 -3.03 -0.92
N PHE A 105 9.69 -3.82 -1.31
CA PHE A 105 9.59 -4.36 -2.67
C PHE A 105 9.49 -3.24 -3.70
N MET A 106 8.66 -2.24 -3.44
CA MET A 106 8.44 -1.11 -4.34
C MET A 106 9.62 -0.14 -4.45
N GLU A 107 10.42 0.01 -3.38
CA GLU A 107 11.74 0.66 -3.45
C GLU A 107 12.68 -0.11 -4.40
N SER A 108 12.71 -1.44 -4.28
CA SER A 108 13.57 -2.30 -5.09
C SER A 108 13.15 -2.31 -6.56
N VAL A 109 11.84 -2.32 -6.85
CA VAL A 109 11.31 -2.20 -8.21
C VAL A 109 11.73 -0.87 -8.83
N LYS A 110 11.56 0.23 -8.09
CA LYS A 110 11.96 1.56 -8.56
C LYS A 110 13.45 1.65 -8.86
N LYS A 111 14.28 1.23 -7.90
CA LYS A 111 15.74 1.32 -7.96
C LYS A 111 16.34 0.46 -9.06
N ASN A 112 15.87 -0.78 -9.20
CA ASN A 112 16.53 -1.76 -10.06
C ASN A 112 15.95 -1.79 -11.48
N LEU A 113 14.68 -1.38 -11.68
CA LEU A 113 13.94 -1.64 -12.91
C LEU A 113 13.53 -0.37 -13.67
N SER A 114 14.10 0.79 -13.29
CA SER A 114 13.88 2.10 -13.94
C SER A 114 12.41 2.51 -14.03
N PHE A 115 11.62 2.21 -12.99
CA PHE A 115 10.25 2.70 -12.90
C PHE A 115 10.25 4.20 -12.59
N THR A 116 9.39 4.95 -13.25
CA THR A 116 9.22 6.39 -13.03
C THR A 116 8.76 6.64 -11.59
N LYS A 117 7.72 5.92 -11.15
CA LYS A 117 7.20 5.95 -9.78
C LYS A 117 6.65 4.59 -9.39
N THR A 118 6.69 4.29 -8.11
CA THR A 118 6.04 3.11 -7.54
C THR A 118 5.09 3.54 -6.44
N PHE A 119 3.99 2.81 -6.25
CA PHE A 119 2.95 3.16 -5.29
C PHE A 119 2.59 2.00 -4.37
N CYS A 120 2.34 2.30 -3.10
CA CYS A 120 1.63 1.40 -2.19
C CYS A 120 0.29 2.05 -1.81
N LEU A 121 -0.81 1.37 -2.11
CA LEU A 121 -2.17 1.82 -1.79
C LEU A 121 -2.81 0.83 -0.81
N ALA A 122 -3.26 1.33 0.34
CA ALA A 122 -4.14 0.57 1.21
C ALA A 122 -5.52 1.21 1.24
N LEU A 123 -6.57 0.40 1.11
CA LEU A 123 -7.97 0.80 1.27
C LEU A 123 -8.60 -0.01 2.42
N ILE A 124 -9.13 0.69 3.42
CA ILE A 124 -9.69 0.11 4.64
C ILE A 124 -11.18 0.38 4.66
N ASN A 125 -11.98 -0.70 4.71
CA ASN A 125 -13.38 -0.60 5.08
C ASN A 125 -13.51 -0.61 6.61
N THR A 126 -14.01 0.48 7.17
CA THR A 126 -14.07 0.71 8.61
C THR A 126 -15.33 0.18 9.29
N ASP A 127 -16.38 -0.11 8.53
CA ASP A 127 -17.58 -0.82 9.03
C ASP A 127 -17.35 -2.32 9.21
N ARG A 128 -16.27 -2.84 8.63
CA ARG A 128 -15.90 -4.25 8.72
C ARG A 128 -14.77 -4.45 9.73
N LYS A 129 -14.41 -5.72 9.95
CA LYS A 129 -13.25 -6.08 10.79
C LYS A 129 -11.96 -5.35 10.39
N GLY A 130 -11.85 -4.89 9.14
CA GLY A 130 -10.78 -4.02 8.64
C GLY A 130 -10.63 -2.70 9.40
N GLY A 131 -11.69 -2.11 9.95
CA GLY A 131 -11.62 -0.86 10.72
C GLY A 131 -10.73 -0.95 11.96
N SER A 132 -10.58 -2.13 12.54
CA SER A 132 -9.64 -2.37 13.63
C SER A 132 -8.17 -2.19 13.22
N PHE A 133 -7.85 -2.23 11.93
CA PHE A 133 -6.55 -1.84 11.40
C PHE A 133 -6.23 -0.38 11.75
N MET A 134 -7.23 0.49 11.78
CA MET A 134 -7.12 1.91 12.11
C MET A 134 -7.26 2.17 13.62
N VAL A 135 -8.09 1.40 14.32
CA VAL A 135 -8.56 1.75 15.67
C VAL A 135 -7.91 0.95 16.82
N ILE A 136 -7.53 -0.33 16.62
CA ILE A 136 -7.17 -1.21 17.75
C ILE A 136 -5.67 -1.42 17.89
N GLY A 137 -5.02 -0.71 18.82
CA GLY A 137 -3.60 -0.89 19.19
C GLY A 137 -3.44 -1.45 20.59
N LYS A 138 -2.61 -2.50 20.73
CA LYS A 138 -2.10 -2.86 22.06
C LYS A 138 -1.10 -1.79 22.46
N LYS A 139 -1.40 -1.06 23.53
CA LYS A 139 -0.43 -0.22 24.18
C LYS A 139 0.52 -1.08 25.03
N ASN A 140 1.77 -0.65 25.18
CA ASN A 140 2.71 -1.26 26.12
C ASN A 140 2.34 -0.83 27.55
N THR A 141 3.11 -1.29 28.54
CA THR A 141 2.91 -0.94 29.96
C THR A 141 3.04 0.56 30.25
N ASN A 142 3.59 1.34 29.32
CA ASN A 142 3.78 2.79 29.41
C ASN A 142 2.71 3.56 28.61
N ASP A 143 1.61 2.91 28.20
CA ASP A 143 0.53 3.50 27.39
C ASP A 143 0.95 3.94 25.96
N GLU A 144 2.11 3.47 25.47
CA GLU A 144 2.58 3.74 24.09
C GLU A 144 2.14 2.64 23.13
N LEU A 145 1.78 2.98 21.89
CA LEU A 145 1.51 1.99 20.86
C LEU A 145 2.72 1.05 20.66
N LYS A 146 2.50 -0.27 20.53
CA LYS A 146 3.60 -1.15 20.07
C LYS A 146 4.22 -0.59 18.79
N PRO A 147 5.55 -0.69 18.59
CA PRO A 147 6.27 0.08 17.57
C PRO A 147 5.72 0.00 16.15
N ILE A 148 5.14 -1.13 15.75
CA ILE A 148 4.59 -1.27 14.40
C ILE A 148 3.28 -0.50 14.18
N TYR A 149 2.50 -0.25 15.24
CA TYR A 149 1.23 0.47 15.12
C TYR A 149 1.44 1.97 14.91
N SER A 150 2.47 2.57 15.52
CA SER A 150 2.77 4.00 15.38
C SER A 150 3.17 4.39 13.96
N LEU A 151 3.64 3.43 13.16
CA LEU A 151 3.96 3.61 11.73
C LEU A 151 2.73 3.80 10.84
N PHE A 152 1.55 3.34 11.29
CA PHE A 152 0.32 3.37 10.50
C PHE A 152 -0.83 4.10 11.21
N ARG A 153 -0.65 4.59 12.43
CA ARG A 153 -1.73 5.17 13.24
C ARG A 153 -1.30 6.43 13.95
N SER A 154 -2.24 7.32 14.19
CA SER A 154 -2.09 8.46 15.09
C SER A 154 -2.18 8.02 16.56
N SER A 155 -1.62 8.83 17.45
CA SER A 155 -1.78 8.68 18.91
C SER A 155 -3.17 9.09 19.41
N GLU A 156 -3.86 9.94 18.64
CA GLU A 156 -5.20 10.42 18.93
C GLU A 156 -6.26 9.63 18.15
N ASN A 157 -7.53 9.68 18.60
CA ASN A 157 -8.66 9.06 17.93
C ASN A 157 -9.09 9.87 16.67
N SER A 158 -8.13 10.22 15.83
CA SER A 158 -8.25 11.14 14.69
C SER A 158 -9.19 10.63 13.61
N TYR A 159 -9.45 9.31 13.59
CA TYR A 159 -10.42 8.67 12.71
C TYR A 159 -11.86 9.23 12.85
N ASN A 160 -12.28 9.62 14.07
CA ASN A 160 -13.65 10.06 14.29
C ASN A 160 -13.88 11.55 14.01
N ASN A 161 -12.81 12.36 13.91
CA ASN A 161 -12.91 13.82 13.99
C ASN A 161 -12.27 14.56 12.80
N SER A 162 -11.81 13.84 11.78
CA SER A 162 -11.13 14.43 10.63
C SER A 162 -11.37 13.61 9.37
N ASP A 163 -11.21 14.24 8.20
CA ASP A 163 -11.19 13.55 6.90
C ASP A 163 -9.76 13.15 6.48
N GLN A 164 -8.76 13.49 7.29
CA GLN A 164 -7.37 13.11 7.07
C GLN A 164 -6.56 13.11 8.37
N PHE A 165 -5.57 12.21 8.47
CA PHE A 165 -4.59 12.27 9.57
C PHE A 165 -3.28 11.61 9.16
N PHE A 166 -2.21 11.95 9.88
CA PHE A 166 -0.90 11.33 9.70
C PHE A 166 -0.66 10.25 10.77
N ALA A 167 0.04 9.19 10.39
CA ALA A 167 0.60 8.27 11.35
C ALA A 167 1.60 8.98 12.28
N GLN A 168 1.80 8.43 13.48
CA GLN A 168 2.60 9.03 14.54
C GLN A 168 4.09 9.07 14.19
N GLN A 169 4.59 8.06 13.48
CA GLN A 169 6.01 7.93 13.15
C GLN A 169 6.21 7.65 11.65
N PRO A 170 7.27 8.20 11.04
CA PRO A 170 7.64 7.83 9.69
C PRO A 170 8.08 6.36 9.62
N ILE A 171 7.87 5.75 8.46
CA ILE A 171 8.44 4.44 8.10
C ILE A 171 9.83 4.67 7.53
N HIS A 172 10.86 4.18 8.19
CA HIS A 172 12.24 4.24 7.71
C HIS A 172 13.14 3.18 8.38
N GLY A 173 14.29 2.90 7.77
CA GLY A 173 15.35 2.09 8.36
C GLY A 173 14.99 0.62 8.54
N LYS A 174 15.61 -0.03 9.54
CA LYS A 174 15.41 -1.45 9.82
C LYS A 174 14.23 -1.64 10.77
N ILE A 175 13.22 -2.40 10.33
CA ILE A 175 12.03 -2.71 11.13
C ILE A 175 11.94 -4.23 11.28
N ASN A 176 11.96 -4.72 12.52
CA ASN A 176 11.93 -6.16 12.80
C ASN A 176 10.51 -6.71 12.68
N ASN A 177 10.41 -7.95 12.22
CA ASN A 177 9.16 -8.69 12.17
C ASN A 177 8.60 -8.89 13.59
N PRO A 178 7.40 -8.40 13.91
CA PRO A 178 6.82 -8.54 15.24
C PRO A 178 6.41 -10.00 15.54
N ILE A 179 6.35 -10.86 14.53
CA ILE A 179 6.04 -12.28 14.64
C ILE A 179 7.31 -13.08 14.42
N ASN A 180 8.15 -13.12 15.45
CA ASN A 180 9.35 -13.93 15.46
C ASN A 180 9.00 -15.41 15.72
N SER A 181 8.39 -16.06 14.74
CA SER A 181 8.06 -17.49 14.81
C SER A 181 8.93 -18.28 13.84
N LYS A 182 9.47 -19.42 14.28
CA LYS A 182 10.28 -20.34 13.46
C LYS A 182 9.54 -20.91 12.22
N LYS A 183 8.23 -20.62 12.08
CA LYS A 183 7.37 -21.03 10.96
C LYS A 183 6.95 -19.86 10.06
N SER A 184 7.45 -18.65 10.28
CA SER A 184 7.12 -17.50 9.45
C SER A 184 7.76 -17.64 8.07
N THR A 185 6.97 -17.48 7.01
CA THR A 185 7.45 -17.31 5.64
C THR A 185 7.93 -15.89 5.37
N GLU A 186 7.56 -14.94 6.23
CA GLU A 186 7.99 -13.54 6.15
C GLU A 186 9.45 -13.38 6.62
N PRO A 187 10.21 -12.45 6.04
CA PRO A 187 11.58 -12.18 6.48
C PRO A 187 11.61 -11.72 7.94
N PRO A 188 12.75 -11.90 8.64
CA PRO A 188 12.90 -11.51 10.04
C PRO A 188 12.90 -9.99 10.26
N PHE A 189 13.18 -9.21 9.20
CA PHE A 189 13.09 -7.76 9.18
C PHE A 189 12.90 -7.28 7.74
N VAL A 190 12.45 -6.04 7.60
CA VAL A 190 12.54 -5.27 6.36
C VAL A 190 13.52 -4.11 6.57
N LYS A 191 14.11 -3.63 5.49
CA LYS A 191 14.98 -2.46 5.46
C LYS A 191 14.43 -1.48 4.43
N ILE A 192 13.94 -0.35 4.92
CA ILE A 192 13.42 0.75 4.12
C ILE A 192 14.54 1.78 3.96
N GLU A 193 14.90 2.10 2.72
CA GLU A 193 15.97 3.07 2.41
C GLU A 193 15.47 4.52 2.55
N GLY A 194 14.22 4.77 2.17
CA GLY A 194 13.55 6.06 2.29
C GLY A 194 12.96 6.34 3.68
N SER A 195 12.25 7.47 3.76
CA SER A 195 11.48 7.88 4.94
C SER A 195 10.10 8.36 4.52
N TYR A 196 9.06 7.69 5.00
CA TYR A 196 7.70 7.84 4.49
C TYR A 196 6.71 8.12 5.61
N ASN A 197 5.96 9.21 5.49
CA ASN A 197 4.85 9.51 6.38
C ASN A 197 3.54 8.98 5.79
N ILE A 198 2.92 8.03 6.48
CA ILE A 198 1.59 7.56 6.08
C ILE A 198 0.58 8.66 6.39
N LYS A 199 -0.06 9.16 5.33
CA LYS A 199 -1.21 10.07 5.42
C LYS A 199 -2.47 9.30 5.04
N TRP A 200 -3.33 9.09 6.03
CA TRP A 200 -4.66 8.57 5.83
C TRP A 200 -5.60 9.67 5.37
N ASN A 201 -6.44 9.35 4.40
CA ASN A 201 -7.47 10.21 3.86
C ASN A 201 -8.78 9.41 3.83
N LYS A 202 -9.88 10.09 4.11
CA LYS A 202 -11.21 9.54 3.96
C LYS A 202 -11.58 9.50 2.47
N ALA A 203 -11.97 8.33 1.99
CA ALA A 203 -12.52 8.15 0.65
C ALA A 203 -14.02 8.45 0.65
N ASN A 204 -14.74 7.91 1.63
CA ASN A 204 -16.15 8.18 1.92
C ASN A 204 -16.43 7.84 3.40
N GLU A 205 -17.70 7.79 3.80
CA GLU A 205 -18.10 7.52 5.19
C GLU A 205 -17.42 6.29 5.81
N ASN A 206 -17.28 5.21 5.04
CA ASN A 206 -16.89 3.90 5.56
C ASN A 206 -15.54 3.41 5.01
N PHE A 207 -14.86 4.26 4.24
CA PHE A 207 -13.62 3.90 3.58
C PHE A 207 -12.53 4.94 3.80
N TRP A 208 -11.36 4.45 4.17
CA TRP A 208 -10.15 5.24 4.36
C TRP A 208 -9.02 4.65 3.56
N TYR A 209 -8.12 5.50 3.09
CA TYR A 209 -6.97 5.04 2.29
C TYR A 209 -5.71 5.84 2.61
N TYR A 210 -4.56 5.24 2.32
CA TYR A 210 -3.35 5.99 2.03
C TYR A 210 -2.86 5.61 0.64
N LEU A 211 -2.27 6.59 -0.05
CA LEU A 211 -1.54 6.37 -1.29
C LEU A 211 -0.11 6.86 -1.07
N LEU A 212 0.81 5.92 -0.92
CA LEU A 212 2.23 6.22 -0.74
C LEU A 212 2.91 6.16 -2.10
N GLU A 213 3.57 7.25 -2.49
CA GLU A 213 4.45 7.32 -3.66
C GLU A 213 5.90 7.11 -3.19
N ILE A 214 6.59 6.16 -3.81
CA ILE A 214 7.97 5.76 -3.53
C ILE A 214 8.87 6.25 -4.66
#